data_AF-X1QT19-F1
#
_entry.id   AF-X1QT19-F1
#
_cell.length_a   1.000
_cell.length_b   1.000
_cell.length_c   1.000
_cell.angle_alpha   90.00
_cell.angle_beta   90.00
_cell.angle_gamma   90.00
#
_symmetry.space_group_name_H-M   'P 1'
#
loop_
_entity.id
_entity.type
_entity.pdbx_description
1 polymer ?
#
loop_
_entity_poly.entity_id
_entity_poly.type
_entity_poly.pdbx_seq_one_letter_code
_entity_poly.pdbx_strand_id
1 'polypeptide(L)'
;MKVSKQYLRFCGIDMAKHKHVACIIDQDGQYLLRPKSIRNDADGFQQILNCLKQTGRTKSILTGMEATGHYWYSLHDFLTRQGYAVAVLNPIQTA
;
A
#
# COMPACT_ATOMS: atom_id res chain seq x y z
N MET A 1 -19.56 -14.09 -18.67
CA MET A 1 -18.40 -14.31 -17.78
C MET A 1 -18.28 -13.14 -16.82
N LYS A 2 -18.48 -13.35 -15.51
CA LYS A 2 -18.13 -12.32 -14.52
C LYS A 2 -16.61 -12.29 -14.42
N VAL A 3 -15.99 -11.16 -14.73
CA VAL A 3 -14.58 -10.94 -14.38
C VAL A 3 -14.51 -11.01 -12.86
N SER A 4 -13.90 -12.06 -12.32
CA SER A 4 -13.59 -12.12 -10.89
C SER A 4 -12.55 -11.03 -10.63
N LYS A 5 -12.90 -10.00 -9.86
CA LYS A 5 -11.91 -9.03 -9.38
C LYS A 5 -10.87 -9.79 -8.56
N GLN A 6 -9.62 -9.78 -9.02
CA GLN A 6 -8.50 -10.45 -8.35
C GLN A 6 -8.26 -9.89 -6.93
N TYR A 7 -8.53 -8.60 -6.75
CA TYR A 7 -8.36 -7.88 -5.50
C TYR A 7 -9.71 -7.38 -4.98
N LEU A 8 -9.89 -7.48 -3.66
CA LEU A 8 -11.09 -7.01 -2.95
C LEU A 8 -10.84 -5.67 -2.25
N ARG A 9 -9.57 -5.30 -2.08
CA ARG A 9 -9.12 -4.15 -1.29
C ARG A 9 -7.90 -3.53 -1.95
N PHE A 10 -7.77 -2.23 -1.79
CA PHE A 10 -6.69 -1.43 -2.35
C PHE A 10 -6.07 -0.58 -1.26
N CYS A 11 -4.75 -0.68 -1.10
CA CYS A 11 -3.98 0.19 -0.23
C CYS A 11 -3.22 1.20 -1.09
N GLY A 12 -3.51 2.49 -0.92
CA GLY A 12 -2.74 3.56 -1.56
C GLY A 12 -1.74 4.13 -0.56
N ILE A 13 -0.50 4.34 -0.99
CA ILE A 13 0.55 4.93 -0.17
C ILE A 13 1.25 6.04 -0.95
N ASP A 14 1.10 7.27 -0.47
CA ASP A 14 1.92 8.41 -0.90
C ASP A 14 3.26 8.37 -0.14
N MET A 15 4.36 8.19 -0.89
CA MET A 15 5.68 8.01 -0.32
C MET A 15 6.37 9.35 -0.10
N ALA A 16 7.00 9.56 1.07
CA ALA A 16 7.89 10.69 1.29
C ALA A 16 9.05 10.32 2.22
N LYS A 17 10.04 11.22 2.31
CA LYS A 17 11.29 11.01 3.06
C LYS A 17 11.08 10.61 4.51
N HIS A 18 10.19 11.31 5.22
CA HIS A 18 10.04 11.18 6.68
C HIS A 18 8.76 10.47 7.09
N LYS A 19 7.67 10.68 6.36
CA LYS A 19 6.37 10.09 6.65
C LYS A 19 5.63 9.77 5.35
N HIS A 20 5.06 8.58 5.27
CA HIS A 20 4.12 8.19 4.24
C HIS A 20 2.70 8.57 4.65
N VAL A 21 1.80 8.71 3.68
CA VAL A 21 0.36 8.73 3.93
C VAL A 21 -0.25 7.49 3.30
N ALA A 22 -0.86 6.63 4.13
CA ALA A 22 -1.49 5.41 3.68
C ALA A 22 -3.00 5.47 3.87
N CYS A 23 -3.75 4.92 2.91
CA CYS A 23 -5.18 4.65 3.03
C CYS A 23 -5.50 3.23 2.53
N ILE A 24 -6.64 2.70 2.95
CA ILE A 24 -7.15 1.40 2.47
C ILE A 24 -8.63 1.55 2.17
N ILE A 25 -9.03 1.16 0.97
CA ILE A 25 -10.42 1.12 0.52
C ILE A 25 -10.82 -0.29 0.10
N ASP A 26 -12.11 -0.59 0.16
CA ASP A 26 -12.69 -1.77 -0.49
C ASP A 26 -13.03 -1.49 -1.97
N GLN A 27 -13.58 -2.50 -2.62
CA GLN A 27 -14.00 -2.44 -4.03
C GLN A 27 -15.15 -1.47 -4.33
N ASP A 28 -15.87 -1.01 -3.30
CA ASP A 28 -16.96 -0.05 -3.39
C ASP A 28 -16.48 1.37 -3.03
N GLY A 29 -15.18 1.54 -2.77
CA GLY A 29 -14.55 2.81 -2.43
C GLY A 29 -14.71 3.21 -0.97
N GLN A 30 -15.21 2.32 -0.09
CA GLN A 30 -15.36 2.62 1.33
C GLN A 30 -14.03 2.49 2.05
N TYR A 31 -13.74 3.45 2.93
CA TYR A 31 -12.52 3.45 3.72
C TYR A 31 -12.54 2.35 4.80
N LEU A 32 -11.59 1.42 4.69
CA LEU A 32 -11.19 0.50 5.76
C LEU A 32 -10.08 1.10 6.63
N LEU A 33 -9.27 1.99 6.05
CA LEU A 33 -8.33 2.86 6.73
C LEU A 33 -8.37 4.24 6.06
N ARG A 34 -8.84 5.24 6.81
CA ARG A 34 -8.74 6.65 6.37
C ARG A 34 -7.27 7.08 6.28
N PRO A 35 -6.94 8.11 5.48
CA PRO A 35 -5.57 8.59 5.33
C PRO A 35 -4.86 8.75 6.69
N LYS A 36 -3.76 8.03 6.85
CA LYS A 36 -2.98 7.98 8.08
C LYS A 36 -1.52 8.26 7.77
N SER A 37 -0.94 9.22 8.50
CA SER A 37 0.49 9.51 8.42
C SER A 37 1.28 8.47 9.22
N ILE A 38 2.27 7.86 8.58
CA ILE A 38 3.08 6.77 9.13
C ILE A 38 4.55 7.08 8.88
N ARG A 39 5.42 6.85 9.86
CA ARG A 39 6.86 7.16 9.74
C ARG A 39 7.55 6.28 8.69
N ASN A 40 8.58 6.81 8.05
CA ASN A 40 9.47 6.05 7.17
C ASN A 40 10.59 5.37 7.98
N ASP A 41 10.21 4.39 8.79
CA ASP A 41 11.11 3.55 9.58
C ASP A 41 10.47 2.17 9.83
N ALA A 42 11.20 1.28 10.51
CA ALA A 42 10.76 -0.09 10.76
C ALA A 42 9.43 -0.17 11.53
N ASP A 43 9.23 0.71 12.52
CA ASP A 43 7.97 0.77 13.28
C ASP A 43 6.81 1.22 12.40
N GLY A 44 7.04 2.19 11.53
CA GLY A 44 6.07 2.60 10.52
C GLY A 44 5.72 1.48 9.55
N PHE A 45 6.70 0.72 9.08
CA PHE A 45 6.46 -0.41 8.18
C PHE A 45 5.62 -1.50 8.87
N GLN A 46 5.90 -1.77 10.15
CA GLN A 46 5.11 -2.70 10.94
C GLN A 46 3.67 -2.21 11.15
N GLN A 47 3.46 -0.89 11.32
CA GLN A 47 2.12 -0.31 11.38
C GLN A 47 1.35 -0.53 10.08
N ILE A 48 1.98 -0.34 8.91
CA ILE A 48 1.37 -0.60 7.60
C ILE A 48 0.98 -2.08 7.49
N LEU A 49 1.90 -2.99 7.82
CA LEU A 49 1.63 -4.44 7.78
C LEU A 49 0.46 -4.83 8.69
N ASN A 50 0.39 -4.27 9.89
CA ASN A 50 -0.70 -4.54 10.82
C ASN A 50 -2.05 -4.05 10.27
N CYS A 51 -2.10 -2.86 9.68
CA CYS A 51 -3.30 -2.36 8.99
C CYS A 51 -3.73 -3.28 7.84
N LEU A 52 -2.78 -3.75 7.02
CA LEU A 52 -3.07 -4.68 5.92
C LEU A 52 -3.62 -6.02 6.43
N LYS A 53 -3.05 -6.59 7.50
CA LYS A 53 -3.52 -7.84 8.12
C LYS A 53 -4.92 -7.71 8.72
N GLN A 54 -5.22 -6.59 9.35
CA GLN A 54 -6.53 -6.34 9.95
C GLN A 54 -7.62 -6.08 8.91
N THR A 55 -7.23 -5.54 7.75
CA THR A 55 -8.19 -5.19 6.72
C THR A 55 -8.52 -6.35 5.82
N GLY A 56 -7.65 -7.35 5.60
CA GLY A 56 -7.99 -8.47 4.74
C GLY A 56 -6.94 -9.57 4.59
N ARG A 57 -7.22 -10.53 3.69
CA ARG A 57 -6.27 -11.59 3.33
C ARG A 57 -5.18 -11.01 2.43
N THR A 58 -3.93 -11.41 2.65
CA THR A 58 -2.75 -10.93 1.90
C THR A 58 -2.96 -10.93 0.38
N LYS A 59 -3.43 -12.03 -0.20
CA LYS A 59 -3.65 -12.17 -1.65
C LYS A 59 -4.82 -11.37 -2.21
N SER A 60 -5.69 -10.82 -1.36
CA SER A 60 -6.87 -10.04 -1.77
C SER A 60 -6.62 -8.53 -1.77
N ILE A 61 -5.42 -8.08 -1.39
CA ILE A 61 -5.07 -6.68 -1.26
C ILE A 61 -4.00 -6.33 -2.29
N LEU A 62 -4.25 -5.31 -3.10
CA LEU A 62 -3.25 -4.68 -3.95
C LEU A 62 -2.76 -3.40 -3.28
N THR A 63 -1.45 -3.26 -3.11
CA THR A 63 -0.83 -2.04 -2.57
C THR A 63 -0.22 -1.23 -3.71
N GLY A 64 -0.68 0.00 -3.92
CA GLY A 64 -0.07 0.97 -4.82
C GLY A 64 0.78 1.97 -4.04
N MET A 65 2.02 2.18 -4.46
CA MET A 65 2.93 3.18 -3.89
C MET A 65 3.20 4.28 -4.91
N GLU A 66 2.80 5.51 -4.60
CA GLU A 66 3.18 6.69 -5.37
C GLU A 66 4.62 7.08 -5.00
N ALA A 67 5.54 6.83 -5.92
CA ALA A 67 6.96 6.95 -5.66
C ALA A 67 7.42 8.42 -5.61
N THR A 68 7.99 8.81 -4.47
CA THR A 68 8.81 10.03 -4.35
C THR A 68 10.27 9.63 -4.18
N GLY A 69 11.09 9.84 -5.22
CA GLY A 69 12.51 9.46 -5.21
C GLY A 69 12.70 7.95 -4.95
N HIS A 70 13.67 7.62 -4.08
CA HIS A 70 14.01 6.23 -3.76
C HIS A 70 13.37 5.72 -2.45
N TYR A 71 12.52 6.50 -1.79
CA TYR A 71 12.01 6.16 -0.44
C TYR A 71 11.08 4.94 -0.43
N TRP A 72 10.63 4.47 -1.59
CA TRP A 72 9.73 3.34 -1.71
C TRP A 72 10.41 1.97 -1.65
N TYR A 73 11.70 1.86 -1.98
CA TYR A 73 12.39 0.58 -2.12
C TYR A 73 12.29 -0.29 -0.85
N SER A 74 12.57 0.30 0.31
CA SER A 74 12.59 -0.43 1.58
C SER A 74 11.21 -0.95 1.97
N LEU A 75 10.16 -0.13 1.80
CA LEU A 75 8.79 -0.55 2.11
C LEU A 75 8.27 -1.59 1.10
N HIS A 76 8.63 -1.44 -0.17
CA HIS A 76 8.30 -2.40 -1.22
C HIS A 76 8.92 -3.77 -0.94
N ASP A 77 10.23 -3.85 -0.70
CA ASP A 77 10.91 -5.11 -0.35
C ASP A 77 10.31 -5.72 0.92
N PHE A 78 10.05 -4.90 1.95
CA PHE A 78 9.42 -5.36 3.19
C PHE A 78 8.05 -6.03 2.93
N LEU A 79 7.13 -5.37 2.21
CA LEU A 79 5.78 -5.90 1.98
C LEU A 79 5.77 -7.10 1.01
N THR A 80 6.63 -7.10 -0.01
CA THR A 80 6.73 -8.22 -0.95
C THR A 80 7.25 -9.49 -0.28
N ARG A 81 8.22 -9.38 0.65
CA ARG A 81 8.67 -10.51 1.50
C ARG A 81 7.56 -11.06 2.40
N GLN A 82 6.59 -10.24 2.77
CA GLN A 82 5.40 -10.66 3.52
C GLN A 82 4.29 -11.25 2.60
N GLY A 83 4.54 -11.35 1.30
CA GLY A 83 3.65 -11.96 0.31
C GLY A 83 2.57 -11.04 -0.25
N TYR A 84 2.65 -9.73 -0.02
CA TYR A 84 1.71 -8.77 -0.58
C TYR A 84 2.03 -8.44 -2.04
N ALA A 85 0.97 -8.21 -2.83
CA ALA A 85 1.12 -7.62 -4.15
C ALA A 85 1.34 -6.11 -4.02
N VAL A 86 2.46 -5.63 -4.56
CA VAL A 86 2.85 -4.21 -4.51
C VAL A 86 3.12 -3.72 -5.93
N ALA A 87 2.50 -2.61 -6.29
CA ALA A 87 2.74 -1.88 -7.53
C ALA A 87 3.31 -0.51 -7.19
N VAL A 88 4.28 -0.05 -7.97
CA VAL A 88 4.91 1.27 -7.80
C VAL A 88 4.49 2.15 -8.97
N LEU A 89 3.94 3.30 -8.66
CA LEU A 89 3.50 4.33 -9.59
C LEU A 89 4.54 5.44 -9.54
N ASN A 90 5.30 5.64 -10.62
CA ASN A 90 6.34 6.66 -10.66
C ASN A 90 5.89 7.85 -11.51
N PRO A 91 5.55 9.01 -10.91
CA PRO A 91 5.08 10.18 -11.64
C PRO A 91 6.05 10.67 -12.73
N ILE A 92 7.37 10.44 -12.57
CA ILE A 92 8.38 10.86 -13.57
C ILE A 92 8.37 9.96 -14.81
N GLN A 93 7.95 8.70 -14.68
CA GLN A 93 7.92 7.73 -15.79
C GLN A 93 6.52 7.54 -16.39
N THR A 94 5.50 8.16 -15.81
CA THR A 94 4.10 8.04 -16.26
C THR A 94 3.57 9.31 -16.95
N ALA A 95 4.45 10.29 -17.20
CA ALA A 95 4.14 11.52 -17.94
C ALA A 95 4.32 11.34 -19.45
#